data_AF-A0A2U9ILT4-F1
#
_entry.id   AF-A0A2U9ILT4-F1
#
_cell.length_a   1.000
_cell.length_b   1.000
_cell.length_c   1.000
_cell.angle_alpha   90.00
_cell.angle_beta   90.00
_cell.angle_gamma   90.00
#
_symmetry.space_group_name_H-M   'P 1'
#
loop_
_entity.id
_entity.type
_entity.pdbx_description
1 polymer ?
#
loop_
_entity_poly.entity_id
_entity_poly.type
_entity_poly.pdbx_seq_one_letter_code
_entity_poly.pdbx_strand_id
1 'polypeptide(L)'
;MYEEISSKSIYELLNSSAEFDYTKEEFFQVLDIIYKKAKEEGLTILGPYLSTEKGLNVLKYIIKRNNEKEGEINFYYGSNYLKYKHYLKFSRS
;
A
#
# COMPACT_ATOMS: atom_id res chain seq x y z
N MET A 1 -16.32 4.73 0.61
CA MET A 1 -14.85 4.94 0.77
C MET A 1 -14.14 3.67 1.24
N TYR A 2 -14.52 3.04 2.36
CA TYR A 2 -13.98 1.70 2.74
C TYR A 2 -14.33 0.58 1.73
N GLU A 3 -15.45 0.73 1.02
CA GLU A 3 -15.92 -0.22 0.02
C GLU A 3 -14.94 -0.39 -1.15
N GLU A 4 -14.15 0.62 -1.50
CA GLU A 4 -13.26 0.56 -2.67
C GLU A 4 -12.02 -0.32 -2.41
N ILE A 5 -11.43 -0.21 -1.23
CA ILE A 5 -10.37 -1.15 -0.80
C ILE A 5 -10.98 -2.52 -0.52
N SER A 6 -12.20 -2.57 0.02
CA SER A 6 -12.88 -3.83 0.36
C SER A 6 -13.30 -4.65 -0.87
N SER A 7 -13.60 -4.00 -1.99
CA SER A 7 -14.07 -4.65 -3.23
C SER A 7 -12.96 -5.12 -4.16
N LYS A 8 -11.72 -4.64 -4.00
CA LYS A 8 -10.57 -5.01 -4.84
C LYS A 8 -9.54 -5.82 -4.06
N SER A 9 -8.80 -6.69 -4.75
CA SER A 9 -7.62 -7.36 -4.20
C SER A 9 -6.45 -6.38 -4.02
N ILE A 10 -5.51 -6.70 -3.13
CA ILE A 10 -4.27 -5.92 -2.97
C ILE A 10 -3.49 -5.89 -4.29
N TYR A 11 -3.47 -7.00 -5.03
CA TYR A 11 -2.82 -7.07 -6.34
C TYR A 11 -3.44 -6.11 -7.37
N GLU A 12 -4.77 -5.99 -7.42
CA GLU A 12 -5.45 -5.01 -8.29
C GLU A 12 -5.15 -3.56 -7.89
N LEU A 13 -5.13 -3.27 -6.59
CA LEU A 13 -4.81 -1.94 -6.06
C LEU A 13 -3.36 -1.56 -6.41
N LEU A 14 -2.43 -2.51 -6.32
CA LEU A 14 -1.05 -2.34 -6.79
C LEU A 14 -1.01 -2.05 -8.29
N ASN A 15 -1.58 -2.91 -9.13
CA ASN A 15 -1.53 -2.77 -10.59
C ASN A 15 -2.12 -1.46 -11.10
N SER A 16 -3.19 -0.98 -10.47
CA SER A 16 -3.83 0.29 -10.83
C SER A 16 -3.12 1.51 -10.26
N SER A 17 -2.08 1.33 -9.43
CA SER A 17 -1.43 2.41 -8.68
C SER A 17 -2.45 3.30 -7.96
N ALA A 18 -3.44 2.67 -7.33
CA ALA A 18 -4.60 3.37 -6.78
C ALA A 18 -4.18 4.41 -5.72
N GLU A 19 -4.92 5.52 -5.71
CA GLU A 19 -4.72 6.64 -4.78
C GLU A 19 -6.05 6.96 -4.09
N PHE A 20 -6.00 7.16 -2.78
CA PHE A 20 -7.16 7.44 -1.95
C PHE A 20 -6.82 8.48 -0.89
N ASP A 21 -7.68 9.47 -0.72
CA ASP A 21 -7.56 10.43 0.38
C ASP A 21 -8.06 9.79 1.69
N TYR A 22 -7.32 9.96 2.78
CA TYR A 22 -7.72 9.45 4.10
C TYR A 22 -7.22 10.38 5.19
N THR A 23 -8.08 10.67 6.17
CA THR A 23 -7.60 11.23 7.43
C THR A 23 -6.64 10.28 8.12
N LYS A 24 -5.87 10.80 9.09
CA LYS A 24 -4.94 9.99 9.89
C LYS A 24 -5.65 8.84 10.63
N GLU A 25 -6.86 9.06 11.12
CA GLU A 25 -7.63 8.06 11.86
C GLU A 25 -8.16 6.97 10.92
N GLU A 26 -8.72 7.37 9.77
CA GLU A 26 -9.17 6.45 8.73
C GLU A 26 -8.01 5.62 8.18
N PHE A 27 -6.81 6.20 8.05
CA PHE A 27 -5.64 5.49 7.58
C PHE A 27 -5.34 4.24 8.43
N PHE A 28 -5.37 4.34 9.76
CA PHE A 28 -5.08 3.18 10.62
C PHE A 28 -6.18 2.11 10.55
N GLN A 29 -7.44 2.51 10.38
CA GLN A 29 -8.55 1.57 10.18
C GLN A 29 -8.44 0.85 8.83
N VAL A 30 -8.13 1.61 7.77
CA VAL A 30 -7.88 1.08 6.42
C VAL A 30 -6.67 0.15 6.42
N LEU A 31 -5.61 0.49 7.16
CA LEU A 31 -4.41 -0.32 7.28
C LEU A 31 -4.74 -1.71 7.83
N ASP A 32 -5.58 -1.81 8.87
CA ASP A 32 -6.02 -3.11 9.42
C ASP A 32 -6.75 -3.96 8.37
N ILE A 33 -7.65 -3.35 7.59
CA ILE A 33 -8.35 -4.01 6.48
C ILE A 33 -7.35 -4.53 5.43
N ILE A 34 -6.37 -3.71 5.07
CA ILE A 34 -5.31 -4.07 4.11
C ILE A 34 -4.47 -5.24 4.65
N TYR A 35 -4.09 -5.23 5.93
CA TYR A 35 -3.33 -6.32 6.54
C TYR A 35 -4.11 -7.64 6.52
N LYS A 36 -5.40 -7.59 6.84
CA LYS A 36 -6.28 -8.76 6.78
C LYS A 36 -6.37 -9.32 5.36
N LYS A 37 -6.60 -8.47 4.37
CA LYS A 37 -6.65 -8.86 2.95
C LYS A 37 -5.33 -9.42 2.44
N ALA A 38 -4.23 -8.75 2.74
CA ALA A 38 -2.90 -9.22 2.37
C ALA A 38 -2.66 -10.64 2.90
N LYS A 39 -3.03 -10.90 4.16
CA LYS A 39 -2.95 -12.24 4.74
C LYS A 39 -3.81 -13.26 4.00
N GLU A 40 -5.05 -12.92 3.66
CA GLU A 40 -5.96 -13.78 2.88
C GLU A 40 -5.41 -14.08 1.47
N GLU A 41 -4.68 -13.13 0.87
CA GLU A 41 -4.05 -13.27 -0.44
C GLU A 41 -2.67 -13.95 -0.41
N GLY A 42 -2.18 -14.35 0.77
CA GLY A 42 -0.84 -14.95 0.94
C GLY A 42 0.31 -13.93 0.80
N LEU A 43 0.04 -12.66 1.07
CA LEU A 43 0.98 -11.55 1.06
C LEU A 43 1.45 -11.22 2.48
N THR A 44 2.67 -10.70 2.59
CA THR A 44 3.24 -10.19 3.84
C THR A 44 3.52 -8.70 3.69
N ILE A 45 3.14 -7.90 4.68
CA ILE A 45 3.41 -6.46 4.73
C ILE A 45 4.50 -6.19 5.78
N LEU A 46 5.56 -5.48 5.39
CA LEU A 46 6.66 -5.06 6.25
C LEU A 46 6.65 -3.54 6.45
N GLY A 47 6.93 -3.08 7.66
CA GLY A 47 6.97 -1.65 8.00
C GLY A 47 6.20 -1.32 9.30
N PRO A 48 5.92 -0.03 9.56
CA PRO A 48 6.23 1.12 8.69
C PRO A 48 7.72 1.46 8.66
N TYR A 49 8.18 1.90 7.49
CA TYR A 49 9.45 2.59 7.30
C TYR A 49 9.18 4.08 7.10
N LEU A 50 9.84 4.93 7.90
CA LEU A 50 9.75 6.37 7.70
C LEU A 50 10.65 6.78 6.54
N SER A 51 10.11 7.56 5.61
CA SER A 51 10.86 8.09 4.48
C SER A 51 10.35 9.48 4.09
N THR A 52 11.06 10.13 3.17
CA THR A 52 10.64 11.39 2.58
C THR A 52 10.60 11.23 1.06
N GLU A 53 9.51 11.64 0.43
CA GLU A 53 9.32 11.58 -1.01
C GLU A 53 8.80 12.94 -1.51
N LYS A 54 9.54 13.59 -2.43
CA LYS A 54 9.21 14.93 -2.95
C LYS A 54 8.97 15.99 -1.84
N GLY A 55 9.71 15.91 -0.73
CA GLY A 55 9.56 16.82 0.41
C GLY A 55 8.38 16.51 1.33
N LEU A 56 7.58 15.48 1.02
CA LEU A 56 6.53 14.99 1.89
C LEU A 56 7.07 13.83 2.71
N ASN A 57 6.68 13.79 3.97
CA ASN A 57 7.02 12.66 4.81
C ASN A 57 6.01 11.53 4.62
N VAL A 58 6.54 10.30 4.57
CA VAL A 58 5.80 9.12 4.12
C VAL A 58 6.02 7.96 5.09
N LEU A 59 4.92 7.33 5.53
CA LEU A 59 4.95 6.00 6.12
C LEU A 59 4.84 4.97 5.00
N LYS A 60 5.92 4.23 4.77
CA LYS A 60 6.04 3.25 3.71
C LYS A 60 5.89 1.84 4.24
N TYR A 61 5.07 1.05 3.58
CA TYR A 61 4.85 -0.36 3.87
C TYR A 61 5.20 -1.18 2.62
N ILE A 62 6.01 -2.21 2.77
CA ILE A 62 6.47 -3.05 1.66
C ILE A 62 5.61 -4.30 1.61
N ILE A 63 5.00 -4.60 0.46
CA ILE A 63 4.22 -5.81 0.22
C ILE A 63 5.12 -6.86 -0.44
N LYS A 64 5.11 -8.07 0.10
CA LYS A 64 5.86 -9.22 -0.40
C LYS A 64 4.98 -10.44 -0.62
N ARG A 65 5.35 -11.27 -1.61
CA ARG A 65 4.85 -12.63 -1.82
C ARG A 65 6.07 -13.55 -1.93
N ASN A 66 6.11 -14.65 -1.17
CA ASN A 66 7.24 -15.60 -1.23
C ASN A 66 8.64 -14.94 -1.13
N ASN A 67 8.80 -13.96 -0.23
CA ASN A 67 10.00 -13.10 -0.07
C ASN A 67 10.34 -12.15 -1.24
N GLU A 68 9.63 -12.21 -2.35
CA GLU A 68 9.75 -11.25 -3.43
C GLU A 68 8.94 -9.99 -3.14
N LYS A 69 9.47 -8.84 -3.55
CA LYS A 69 8.82 -7.55 -3.39
C LYS A 69 7.85 -7.32 -4.54
N GLU A 70 6.55 -7.30 -4.21
CA GLU A 70 5.46 -7.06 -5.16
C GLU A 70 5.16 -5.56 -5.25
N GLY A 71 5.12 -4.88 -4.10
CA GLY A 71 4.53 -3.54 -4.04
C GLY A 71 4.96 -2.73 -2.83
N GLU A 72 4.44 -1.51 -2.77
CA GLU A 72 4.41 -0.70 -1.56
C GLU A 72 3.09 0.06 -1.40
N ILE A 73 2.78 0.36 -0.15
CA ILE A 73 1.72 1.27 0.25
C ILE A 73 2.38 2.45 0.95
N ASN A 74 2.08 3.65 0.50
CA ASN A 74 2.68 4.88 1.02
C ASN A 74 1.58 5.78 1.58
N PHE A 75 1.70 6.16 2.84
CA PHE A 75 0.82 7.16 3.46
C PHE A 75 1.56 8.47 3.66
N TYR A 76 1.10 9.51 2.98
CA TYR A 76 1.69 10.85 2.99
C TYR A 76 1.01 11.69 4.06
N TYR A 77 1.54 11.69 5.28
CA TYR A 77 0.84 12.28 6.43
C TYR A 77 0.75 13.82 6.41
N GLY A 78 1.53 14.50 5.56
CA GLY A 78 1.40 15.94 5.35
C GLY A 78 0.26 16.32 4.40
N SER A 79 -0.20 15.37 3.58
CA SER A 79 -1.24 15.58 2.56
C SER A 79 -2.41 14.60 2.69
N ASN A 80 -2.39 13.73 3.71
CA ASN A 80 -3.48 12.82 4.08
C ASN A 80 -3.99 11.95 2.91
N TYR A 81 -3.08 11.33 2.15
CA TYR A 81 -3.45 10.37 1.11
C TYR A 81 -2.59 9.11 1.13
N LEU A 82 -3.18 8.02 0.64
CA LEU A 82 -2.61 6.70 0.52
C LEU A 82 -2.41 6.36 -0.96
N LYS A 83 -1.22 5.84 -1.29
CA LYS A 83 -0.85 5.44 -2.65
C LYS A 83 -0.31 4.03 -2.69
N TYR A 84 -0.85 3.23 -3.61
CA TYR A 84 -0.29 1.94 -3.97
C TYR A 84 0.74 2.13 -5.09
N LYS A 85 1.89 1.46 -5.00
CA LYS A 85 2.85 1.38 -6.11
C LYS A 85 3.24 -0.06 -6.35
N HIS A 86 3.10 -0.49 -7.60
CA HIS A 86 3.54 -1.80 -8.05
C HIS A 86 5.01 -1.78 -8.48
N TYR A 87 5.76 -2.82 -8.12
CA TYR A 87 7.11 -3.04 -8.63
C TYR A 87 7.06 -4.00 -9.81
N LEU A 88 6.77 -3.48 -11.00
CA LEU A 88 6.96 -4.27 -12.22
C LEU A 88 8.45 -4.57 -12.40
N LYS A 89 8.85 -5.83 -12.20
CA LYS A 89 10.15 -6.32 -12.70
C LYS A 89 10.01 -6.43 -14.22
N PHE A 90 10.56 -5.48 -14.96
CA PHE A 90 10.90 -5.74 -16.36
C PHE A 90 11.96 -6.84 -16.36
N SER A 91 11.55 -8.08 -16.62
CA SER A 91 12.51 -9.10 -17.03
C SER A 91 13.14 -8.58 -18.32
N ARG A 92 14.45 -8.26 -18.28
CA ARG A 92 15.21 -8.03 -19.52
C ARG A 92 15.25 -9.37 -20.25
N SER A 93 14.31 -9.56 -21.17
CA SER A 93 14.45 -10.55 -22.24
C SER A 93 15.57 -10.12 -23.18
#